data_AF-A0A2E5LTZ6-F1
#
_entry.id   AF-A0A2E5LTZ6-F1
#
_cell.length_a   1.000
_cell.length_b   1.000
_cell.length_c   1.000
_cell.angle_alpha   90.00
_cell.angle_beta   90.00
_cell.angle_gamma   90.00
#
_symmetry.space_group_name_H-M   'P 1'
#
loop_
_entity.id
_entity.type
_entity.pdbx_description
1 polymer ?
#
loop_
_entity_poly.entity_id
_entity_poly.type
_entity_poly.pdbx_seq_one_letter_code
_entity_poly.pdbx_strand_id
1 'polypeptide(L)'
;MIYEIIHNIQLTILQRVRLIRHLYIGLSILIGILSPLVIYISFVDWNGDGLINNADFFDPREMPLSYFGIIDKTSLAWTTLLIIVAIALFWGGITRINQFFKDLKQKVILKIVVLFSFICLIMVAIIPMNEGLWHKLPAILFFLSYNFFVFCFGLFRSFSQVRNGFFSVCIGSLMLLSILFLIPFPKGGVSEILYIQLISFWNLLMMYKGNKMINNRLDS
;
A
#
# COMPACT_ATOMS: atom_id res chain seq x y z
N MET A 1 -24.69 -44.71 -4.26
CA MET A 1 -25.24 -43.95 -3.12
C MET A 1 -24.17 -43.20 -2.31
N ILE A 2 -23.25 -43.84 -1.58
CA ILE A 2 -22.24 -43.11 -0.76
C ILE A 2 -21.32 -42.22 -1.60
N TYR A 3 -20.81 -42.73 -2.73
CA TYR A 3 -19.94 -41.97 -3.63
C TYR A 3 -20.62 -40.71 -4.20
N GLU A 4 -21.91 -40.82 -4.50
CA GLU A 4 -22.73 -39.77 -5.08
C GLU A 4 -23.01 -38.65 -4.05
N ILE A 5 -23.26 -39.04 -2.80
CA ILE A 5 -23.39 -38.10 -1.67
C ILE A 5 -22.07 -37.34 -1.44
N ILE A 6 -20.93 -38.03 -1.43
CA ILE A 6 -19.61 -37.42 -1.25
C ILE A 6 -19.31 -36.45 -2.40
N HIS A 7 -19.60 -36.84 -3.64
CA HIS A 7 -19.38 -36.01 -4.82
C HIS A 7 -20.22 -34.73 -4.79
N ASN A 8 -21.50 -34.82 -4.41
CA ASN A 8 -22.39 -33.65 -4.29
C ASN A 8 -21.96 -32.69 -3.17
N ILE A 9 -21.49 -33.22 -2.04
CA ILE A 9 -20.93 -32.41 -0.95
C ILE A 9 -19.68 -31.65 -1.43
N GLN A 10 -18.76 -32.33 -2.14
CA GLN A 10 -17.56 -31.70 -2.69
C GLN A 10 -17.90 -30.59 -3.70
N LEU A 11 -18.86 -30.82 -4.60
CA LEU A 11 -19.32 -29.83 -5.56
C LEU A 11 -19.89 -28.58 -4.88
N THR A 12 -20.69 -28.77 -3.83
CA THR A 12 -21.29 -27.67 -3.07
C THR A 12 -20.23 -26.85 -2.33
N ILE A 13 -19.24 -27.51 -1.73
CA ILE A 13 -18.09 -26.84 -1.09
C ILE A 13 -17.28 -26.05 -2.12
N LEU A 14 -16.99 -26.62 -3.29
CA LEU A 14 -16.26 -25.95 -4.37
C LEU A 14 -17.00 -24.72 -4.88
N GLN A 15 -18.32 -24.78 -5.04
CA GLN A 15 -19.14 -23.65 -5.44
C GLN A 15 -19.11 -22.52 -4.40
N ARG A 16 -19.25 -22.85 -3.10
CA ARG A 16 -19.14 -21.86 -2.01
C ARG A 16 -17.76 -21.20 -1.96
N VAL A 17 -16.69 -21.97 -2.10
CA VAL A 17 -15.31 -21.44 -2.13
C VAL A 17 -15.11 -20.49 -3.33
N ARG A 18 -15.63 -20.84 -4.51
CA ARG A 18 -15.59 -19.93 -5.67
C ARG A 18 -16.36 -18.65 -5.39
N LEU A 19 -17.55 -18.72 -4.80
CA LEU A 19 -18.35 -17.55 -4.50
C LEU A 19 -17.65 -16.63 -3.49
N ILE A 20 -17.14 -17.18 -2.39
CA ILE A 20 -16.37 -16.44 -1.37
C ILE A 20 -15.14 -15.77 -2.01
N ARG A 21 -14.43 -16.47 -2.91
CA ARG A 21 -13.29 -15.89 -3.63
C ARG A 21 -13.70 -14.70 -4.49
N HIS A 22 -14.78 -14.81 -5.27
CA HIS A 22 -15.25 -13.70 -6.11
C HIS A 22 -15.72 -12.51 -5.26
N LEU A 23 -16.42 -12.78 -4.15
CA LEU A 23 -16.87 -11.74 -3.23
C LEU A 23 -15.68 -11.05 -2.56
N TYR A 24 -14.67 -11.79 -2.09
CA TYR A 24 -13.43 -11.23 -1.55
C TYR A 24 -12.69 -10.37 -2.57
N ILE A 25 -12.53 -10.85 -3.82
CA ILE A 25 -11.87 -10.10 -4.88
C ILE A 25 -12.67 -8.82 -5.20
N GLY A 26 -14.00 -8.94 -5.33
CA GLY A 26 -14.89 -7.81 -5.59
C GLY A 26 -14.81 -6.74 -4.51
N LEU A 27 -14.89 -7.15 -3.24
CA LEU A 27 -14.73 -6.24 -2.09
C LEU A 27 -13.33 -5.63 -2.05
N SER A 28 -12.28 -6.40 -2.34
CA SER A 28 -10.91 -5.89 -2.39
C SER A 28 -10.78 -4.82 -3.48
N ILE A 29 -11.24 -5.09 -4.69
CA ILE A 29 -11.23 -4.11 -5.80
C ILE A 29 -12.03 -2.86 -5.41
N LEU A 30 -13.20 -3.05 -4.79
CA LEU A 30 -14.05 -1.95 -4.35
C LEU A 30 -13.35 -1.08 -3.30
N ILE A 31 -12.69 -1.68 -2.30
CA ILE A 31 -11.89 -0.95 -1.30
C ILE A 31 -10.70 -0.24 -1.98
N GLY A 32 -9.98 -0.94 -2.84
CA GLY A 32 -8.77 -0.42 -3.51
C GLY A 32 -9.04 0.69 -4.52
N ILE A 33 -10.25 0.77 -5.09
CA ILE A 33 -10.65 1.84 -6.02
C ILE A 33 -11.39 2.96 -5.29
N LEU A 34 -12.37 2.64 -4.44
CA LEU A 34 -13.18 3.66 -3.77
C LEU A 34 -12.36 4.44 -2.75
N SER A 35 -11.42 3.80 -2.05
CA SER A 35 -10.70 4.49 -0.99
C SER A 35 -9.75 5.58 -1.49
N PRO A 36 -8.94 5.40 -2.55
CA PRO A 36 -8.19 6.51 -3.15
C PRO A 36 -9.09 7.61 -3.70
N LEU A 37 -10.31 7.28 -4.16
CA LEU A 37 -11.29 8.23 -4.67
C LEU A 37 -11.90 9.07 -3.54
N VAL A 38 -12.23 8.44 -2.41
CA VAL A 38 -12.64 9.13 -1.17
C VAL A 38 -11.53 10.05 -0.69
N ILE A 39 -10.27 9.59 -0.68
CA ILE A 39 -9.12 10.44 -0.37
C ILE A 39 -9.08 11.62 -1.34
N TYR A 40 -9.08 11.37 -2.66
CA TYR A 40 -9.04 12.44 -3.66
C TYR A 40 -10.17 13.46 -3.48
N ILE A 41 -11.43 13.03 -3.30
CA ILE A 41 -12.56 13.94 -3.06
C ILE A 41 -12.34 14.76 -1.78
N SER A 42 -11.95 14.12 -0.67
CA SER A 42 -11.63 14.84 0.57
C SER A 42 -10.48 15.83 0.42
N PHE A 43 -9.60 15.64 -0.57
CA PHE A 43 -8.51 16.55 -0.91
C PHE A 43 -8.87 17.59 -1.99
N VAL A 44 -9.93 17.38 -2.79
CA VAL A 44 -10.29 18.18 -3.99
C VAL A 44 -11.44 19.14 -3.77
N ASP A 45 -12.24 18.95 -2.71
CA ASP A 45 -13.21 19.94 -2.19
C ASP A 45 -12.54 21.27 -1.70
N TRP A 46 -11.24 21.39 -1.99
CA TRP A 46 -10.30 22.46 -1.76
C TRP A 46 -10.43 23.66 -2.71
N ASN A 47 -11.10 23.53 -3.86
CA ASN A 47 -11.15 24.58 -4.87
C ASN A 47 -12.58 25.10 -5.12
N GLY A 48 -13.12 25.86 -4.17
CA GLY A 48 -14.13 26.90 -4.45
C GLY A 48 -15.58 26.59 -4.09
N ASP A 49 -16.10 27.42 -3.16
CA ASP A 49 -17.50 27.65 -2.81
C ASP A 49 -18.31 26.53 -2.12
N GLY A 50 -18.08 26.42 -0.81
CA GLY A 50 -19.12 26.65 0.18
C GLY A 50 -20.40 25.82 0.09
N LEU A 51 -20.38 24.59 0.63
CA LEU A 51 -21.56 24.02 1.29
C LEU A 51 -21.24 22.89 2.29
N ILE A 52 -20.30 23.09 3.22
CA ILE A 52 -20.29 22.47 4.57
C ILE A 52 -19.32 23.33 5.41
N ASN A 53 -19.87 24.25 6.20
CA ASN A 53 -19.12 24.99 7.22
C ASN A 53 -18.89 24.08 8.45
N ASN A 54 -18.06 23.05 8.29
CA ASN A 54 -17.42 22.40 9.42
C ASN A 54 -15.93 22.72 9.34
N ALA A 55 -15.53 23.73 10.11
CA ALA A 55 -14.16 23.95 10.50
C ALA A 55 -13.57 22.62 11.02
N ASP A 56 -12.30 22.36 10.71
CA ASP A 56 -11.50 21.16 11.06
C ASP A 56 -11.35 20.09 9.97
N PHE A 57 -11.50 20.44 8.69
CA PHE A 57 -11.02 19.59 7.59
C PHE A 57 -9.55 19.89 7.26
N PHE A 58 -8.72 18.84 7.17
CA PHE A 58 -7.27 18.91 6.91
C PHE A 58 -6.93 19.62 5.60
N ASP A 59 -6.39 20.83 5.69
CA ASP A 59 -5.74 21.49 4.54
C ASP A 59 -4.26 21.05 4.46
N PRO A 60 -3.87 20.22 3.47
CA PRO A 60 -2.46 19.89 3.27
C PRO A 60 -1.61 21.11 2.90
N ARG A 61 -2.14 22.25 2.43
CA ARG A 61 -1.34 23.48 2.27
C ARG A 61 -0.90 24.01 3.63
N GLU A 62 -1.79 24.01 4.63
CA GLU A 62 -1.57 24.68 5.92
C GLU A 62 -1.02 23.77 7.02
N MET A 63 -1.34 22.47 7.00
CA MET A 63 -0.88 21.51 8.01
C MET A 63 0.12 20.51 7.41
N PRO A 64 1.25 20.21 8.10
CA PRO A 64 2.17 19.19 7.63
C PRO A 64 1.55 17.81 7.84
N LEU A 65 1.69 16.89 6.87
CA LEU A 65 1.28 15.50 7.05
C LEU A 65 2.05 14.83 8.20
N SER A 66 3.26 15.33 8.48
CA SER A 66 4.15 14.80 9.48
C SER A 66 4.51 15.82 10.54
N TYR A 67 4.50 15.40 11.82
CA TYR A 67 5.12 16.19 12.89
C TYR A 67 6.65 16.29 12.71
N PHE A 68 7.28 15.39 11.93
CA PHE A 68 8.67 15.55 11.50
C PHE A 68 8.86 16.76 10.59
N GLY A 69 7.80 17.23 9.92
CA GLY A 69 7.76 18.45 9.09
C GLY A 69 7.69 19.76 9.86
N ILE A 70 7.59 19.73 11.19
CA ILE A 70 7.62 20.93 12.04
C ILE A 70 9.06 21.35 12.38
N ILE A 71 10.03 20.46 12.16
CA ILE A 71 11.44 20.78 12.33
C ILE A 71 11.94 21.33 10.98
N ASP A 72 11.92 22.65 10.84
CA ASP A 72 12.23 23.39 9.59
C ASP A 72 13.59 23.05 8.92
N LYS A 73 14.47 22.34 9.62
CA LYS A 73 15.76 21.87 9.09
C LYS A 73 15.72 20.37 8.84
N THR A 74 15.57 20.00 7.57
CA THR A 74 15.90 18.65 7.10
C THR A 74 17.38 18.39 7.34
N SER A 75 17.71 17.54 8.31
CA SER A 75 19.11 17.17 8.55
C SER A 75 19.63 16.30 7.39
N LEU A 76 20.92 16.41 7.08
CA LEU A 76 21.56 15.56 6.05
C LEU A 76 21.38 14.07 6.37
N ALA A 77 21.41 13.70 7.66
CA ALA A 77 21.13 12.34 8.13
C ALA A 77 19.73 11.85 7.74
N TRP A 78 18.71 12.71 7.82
CA TRP A 78 17.34 12.37 7.41
C TRP A 78 17.23 12.11 5.91
N THR A 79 17.83 12.98 5.08
CA THR A 79 17.86 12.79 3.62
C THR A 79 18.59 11.51 3.25
N THR A 80 19.75 11.24 3.85
CA THR A 80 20.50 9.99 3.60
C THR A 80 19.68 8.77 4.01
N LEU A 81 19.00 8.82 5.15
CA LEU A 81 18.14 7.72 5.61
C LEU A 81 16.99 7.46 4.61
N LEU A 82 16.29 8.50 4.16
CA LEU A 82 15.20 8.36 3.20
C LEU A 82 15.67 7.76 1.86
N ILE A 83 16.86 8.14 1.38
CA ILE A 83 17.44 7.57 0.16
C ILE A 83 17.73 6.07 0.36
N ILE A 84 18.34 5.69 1.49
CA ILE A 84 18.61 4.27 1.81
C ILE A 84 17.30 3.48 1.87
N VAL A 85 16.28 4.01 2.53
CA VAL A 85 14.96 3.38 2.63
C VAL A 85 14.34 3.24 1.23
N ALA A 86 14.40 4.27 0.40
CA ALA A 86 13.88 4.21 -0.97
C ALA A 86 14.51 3.09 -1.77
N ILE A 87 15.85 2.98 -1.74
CA ILE A 87 16.59 1.90 -2.41
C ILE A 87 16.18 0.53 -1.86
N ALA A 88 16.09 0.39 -0.54
CA ALA A 88 15.72 -0.87 0.11
C ALA A 88 14.30 -1.32 -0.27
N LEU A 89 13.33 -0.40 -0.27
CA LEU A 89 11.94 -0.69 -0.66
C LEU A 89 11.82 -1.03 -2.14
N PHE A 90 12.53 -0.30 -3.01
CA PHE A 90 12.53 -0.56 -4.44
C PHE A 90 13.16 -1.92 -4.74
N TRP A 91 14.37 -2.17 -4.26
CA TRP A 91 15.07 -3.43 -4.45
C TRP A 91 14.25 -4.60 -3.90
N GLY A 92 13.77 -4.48 -2.66
CA GLY A 92 12.89 -5.46 -2.02
C GLY A 92 11.66 -5.75 -2.88
N GLY A 93 10.96 -4.71 -3.34
CA GLY A 93 9.79 -4.83 -4.20
C GLY A 93 10.09 -5.59 -5.50
N ILE A 94 11.13 -5.17 -6.25
CA ILE A 94 11.54 -5.82 -7.51
C ILE A 94 11.90 -7.29 -7.29
N THR A 95 12.68 -7.60 -6.25
CA THR A 95 13.04 -8.98 -5.91
C THR A 95 11.78 -9.82 -5.65
N ARG A 96 10.82 -9.32 -4.86
CA ARG A 96 9.58 -10.07 -4.59
C ARG A 96 8.70 -10.22 -5.82
N ILE A 97 8.60 -9.20 -6.67
CA ILE A 97 7.86 -9.31 -7.93
C ILE A 97 8.41 -10.46 -8.77
N ASN A 98 9.73 -10.52 -8.93
CA ASN A 98 10.39 -11.55 -9.74
C ASN A 98 10.26 -12.96 -9.11
N GLN A 99 10.24 -13.06 -7.78
CA GLN A 99 10.10 -14.33 -7.06
C GLN A 99 8.68 -14.91 -7.11
N PHE A 100 7.66 -14.07 -6.91
CA PHE A 100 6.29 -14.54 -6.68
C PHE A 100 5.41 -14.55 -7.93
N PHE A 101 5.71 -13.71 -8.92
CA PHE A 101 4.92 -13.64 -10.15
C PHE A 101 5.61 -14.38 -11.29
N LYS A 102 4.80 -15.03 -12.14
CA LYS A 102 5.24 -15.61 -13.41
C LYS A 102 4.71 -14.82 -14.60
N ASP A 103 3.46 -14.37 -14.51
CA ASP A 103 2.78 -13.57 -15.53
C ASP A 103 3.51 -12.24 -15.78
N LEU A 104 3.79 -11.96 -17.07
CA LEU A 104 4.55 -10.78 -17.47
C LEU A 104 3.77 -9.48 -17.28
N LYS A 105 2.45 -9.48 -17.55
CA LYS A 105 1.61 -8.28 -17.43
C LYS A 105 1.54 -7.83 -15.97
N GLN A 106 1.29 -8.76 -15.05
CA GLN A 106 1.27 -8.50 -13.60
C GLN A 106 2.63 -7.97 -13.11
N LYS A 107 3.74 -8.57 -13.59
CA LYS A 107 5.09 -8.08 -13.25
C LYS A 107 5.31 -6.64 -13.70
N VAL A 108 4.99 -6.32 -14.95
CA VAL A 108 5.21 -4.98 -15.51
C VAL A 108 4.40 -3.95 -14.75
N ILE A 109 3.12 -4.20 -14.50
CA ILE A 109 2.26 -3.30 -13.72
C ILE A 109 2.87 -3.03 -12.35
N LEU A 110 3.22 -4.08 -11.59
CA LEU A 110 3.80 -3.93 -10.25
C LEU A 110 5.16 -3.22 -10.26
N LYS A 111 6.00 -3.46 -11.28
CA LYS A 111 7.30 -2.79 -11.44
C LYS A 111 7.14 -1.29 -11.70
N ILE A 112 6.15 -0.91 -12.51
CA ILE A 112 5.86 0.51 -12.79
C ILE A 112 5.41 1.20 -11.50
N VAL A 113 4.47 0.60 -10.75
CA VAL A 113 3.96 1.20 -9.51
C VAL A 113 5.07 1.35 -8.45
N VAL A 114 5.91 0.33 -8.26
CA VAL A 114 7.01 0.44 -7.27
C VAL A 114 8.10 1.42 -7.73
N LEU A 115 8.36 1.53 -9.04
CA LEU A 115 9.28 2.54 -9.57
C LEU A 115 8.74 3.96 -9.35
N PHE A 116 7.46 4.18 -9.61
CA PHE A 116 6.81 5.47 -9.34
C PHE A 116 6.89 5.82 -7.85
N SER A 117 6.60 4.87 -6.97
CA SER A 117 6.74 5.04 -5.52
C SER A 117 8.16 5.41 -5.11
N PHE A 118 9.15 4.75 -5.71
CA PHE A 118 10.56 5.03 -5.47
C PHE A 118 10.94 6.46 -5.87
N ILE A 119 10.53 6.91 -7.05
CA ILE A 119 10.79 8.28 -7.54
C ILE A 119 10.16 9.29 -6.58
N CYS A 120 8.91 9.09 -6.15
CA CYS A 120 8.24 9.97 -5.19
C CYS A 120 9.02 10.07 -3.87
N LEU A 121 9.49 8.95 -3.31
CA LEU A 121 10.25 8.96 -2.06
C LEU A 121 11.61 9.64 -2.19
N ILE A 122 12.28 9.48 -3.34
CA ILE A 122 13.52 10.20 -3.63
C ILE A 122 13.26 11.72 -3.71
N MET A 123 12.15 12.15 -4.33
CA MET A 123 11.77 13.56 -4.36
C MET A 123 11.51 14.10 -2.95
N VAL A 124 10.86 13.33 -2.07
CA VAL A 124 10.67 13.70 -0.65
C VAL A 124 12.01 13.86 0.08
N ALA A 125 13.01 13.03 -0.24
CA ALA A 125 14.32 13.10 0.38
C ALA A 125 15.10 14.36 -0.04
N ILE A 126 14.96 14.77 -1.31
CA ILE A 126 15.70 15.89 -1.92
C ILE A 126 15.02 17.23 -1.63
N ILE A 127 13.69 17.28 -1.70
CA ILE A 127 12.92 18.52 -1.50
C ILE A 127 12.78 18.76 0.00
N PRO A 128 13.28 19.88 0.55
CA PRO A 128 13.19 20.14 1.97
C PRO A 128 11.75 20.44 2.41
N MET A 129 11.44 20.19 3.69
CA MET A 129 10.07 20.26 4.22
C MET A 129 9.46 21.67 4.19
N ASN A 130 10.31 22.70 4.14
CA ASN A 130 9.92 24.11 4.07
C ASN A 130 9.35 24.52 2.69
N GLU A 131 9.49 23.71 1.65
CA GLU A 131 8.97 23.99 0.29
C GLU A 131 7.45 23.74 0.15
N GLY A 132 6.76 23.51 1.27
CA GLY A 132 5.31 23.40 1.34
C GLY A 132 4.75 22.35 0.38
N LEU A 133 3.99 22.80 -0.63
CA LEU A 133 3.31 21.92 -1.59
C LEU A 133 4.28 21.02 -2.37
N TRP A 134 5.49 21.50 -2.69
CA TRP A 134 6.47 20.73 -3.46
C TRP A 134 7.05 19.55 -2.71
N HIS A 135 7.09 19.60 -1.37
CA HIS A 135 7.47 18.46 -0.53
C HIS A 135 6.26 17.54 -0.27
N LYS A 136 5.11 18.16 0.04
CA LYS A 136 3.90 17.44 0.46
C LYS A 136 3.30 16.60 -0.67
N LEU A 137 3.32 17.07 -1.91
CA LEU A 137 2.77 16.33 -3.06
C LEU A 137 3.53 15.01 -3.32
N PRO A 138 4.86 14.98 -3.47
CA PRO A 138 5.62 13.74 -3.55
C PRO A 138 5.42 12.81 -2.35
N ALA A 139 5.27 13.34 -1.13
CA ALA A 139 5.01 12.53 0.05
C ALA A 139 3.67 11.81 -0.03
N ILE A 140 2.58 12.53 -0.34
CA ILE A 140 1.25 11.94 -0.54
C ILE A 140 1.29 10.89 -1.66
N LEU A 141 1.93 11.21 -2.78
CA LEU A 141 2.07 10.28 -3.90
C LEU A 141 2.84 9.02 -3.53
N PHE A 142 3.91 9.13 -2.73
CA PHE A 142 4.63 7.96 -2.20
C PHE A 142 3.71 7.09 -1.32
N PHE A 143 3.03 7.70 -0.34
CA PHE A 143 2.13 6.98 0.56
C PHE A 143 1.05 6.22 -0.21
N LEU A 144 0.43 6.85 -1.20
CA LEU A 144 -0.62 6.23 -2.02
C LEU A 144 -0.06 5.17 -2.98
N SER A 145 1.02 5.46 -3.69
CA SER A 145 1.56 4.55 -4.70
C SER A 145 2.20 3.30 -4.08
N TYR A 146 2.93 3.43 -2.98
CA TYR A 146 3.53 2.27 -2.32
C TYR A 146 2.45 1.40 -1.63
N ASN A 147 1.44 2.05 -1.06
CA ASN A 147 0.24 1.36 -0.57
C ASN A 147 -0.42 0.54 -1.69
N PHE A 148 -0.67 1.19 -2.83
CA PHE A 148 -1.28 0.58 -4.00
C PHE A 148 -0.43 -0.60 -4.51
N PHE A 149 0.90 -0.46 -4.51
CA PHE A 149 1.80 -1.57 -4.83
C PHE A 149 1.59 -2.79 -3.91
N VAL A 150 1.62 -2.59 -2.59
CA VAL A 150 1.43 -3.67 -1.59
C VAL A 150 0.05 -4.32 -1.76
N PHE A 151 -0.97 -3.51 -1.97
CA PHE A 151 -2.34 -3.95 -2.17
C PHE A 151 -2.49 -4.78 -3.46
N CYS A 152 -2.06 -4.25 -4.61
CA CYS A 152 -2.09 -4.95 -5.90
C CYS A 152 -1.24 -6.22 -5.90
N PHE A 153 -0.10 -6.19 -5.21
CA PHE A 153 0.73 -7.38 -5.01
C PHE A 153 -0.07 -8.48 -4.33
N GLY A 154 -0.86 -8.15 -3.29
CA GLY A 154 -1.77 -9.09 -2.66
C GLY A 154 -2.88 -9.55 -3.60
N LEU A 155 -3.57 -8.60 -4.23
CA LEU A 155 -4.71 -8.87 -5.08
C LEU A 155 -4.36 -9.82 -6.24
N PHE A 156 -3.25 -9.57 -6.95
CA PHE A 156 -2.81 -10.41 -8.05
C PHE A 156 -2.45 -11.83 -7.59
N ARG A 157 -1.87 -11.99 -6.39
CA ARG A 157 -1.62 -13.32 -5.81
C ARG A 157 -2.91 -14.03 -5.40
N SER A 158 -3.91 -13.28 -4.94
CA SER A 158 -5.21 -13.83 -4.56
C SER A 158 -6.00 -14.40 -5.74
N PHE A 159 -5.72 -13.97 -6.99
CA PHE A 159 -6.35 -14.56 -8.19
C PHE A 159 -6.02 -16.04 -8.37
N SER A 160 -4.79 -16.46 -8.04
CA SER A 160 -4.41 -17.87 -8.06
C SER A 160 -4.86 -18.59 -6.79
N GLN A 161 -4.42 -18.10 -5.62
CA GLN A 161 -4.76 -18.68 -4.33
C GLN A 161 -4.98 -17.56 -3.31
N VAL A 162 -6.22 -17.43 -2.81
CA VAL A 162 -6.64 -16.36 -1.90
C VAL A 162 -5.70 -16.21 -0.70
N ARG A 163 -5.35 -17.33 -0.05
CA ARG A 163 -4.46 -17.37 1.11
C ARG A 163 -3.09 -16.74 0.86
N ASN A 164 -2.58 -16.81 -0.37
CA ASN A 164 -1.25 -16.31 -0.69
C ASN A 164 -1.22 -14.78 -0.83
N GLY A 165 -2.36 -14.15 -1.15
CA GLY A 165 -2.49 -12.72 -1.32
C GLY A 165 -3.18 -11.99 -0.16
N PHE A 166 -3.98 -12.70 0.64
CA PHE A 166 -4.77 -12.14 1.74
C PHE A 166 -3.96 -11.24 2.68
N PHE A 167 -2.79 -11.72 3.12
CA PHE A 167 -1.92 -10.93 4.01
C PHE A 167 -1.56 -9.57 3.41
N SER A 168 -1.10 -9.53 2.16
CA SER A 168 -0.70 -8.29 1.50
C SER A 168 -1.89 -7.37 1.25
N VAL A 169 -3.07 -7.92 0.95
CA VAL A 169 -4.31 -7.14 0.82
C VAL A 169 -4.67 -6.51 2.17
N CYS A 170 -4.67 -7.27 3.27
CA CYS A 170 -4.96 -6.74 4.60
C CYS A 170 -3.97 -5.65 5.02
N ILE A 171 -2.66 -5.87 4.82
CA ILE A 171 -1.66 -4.85 5.15
C ILE A 171 -1.85 -3.61 4.27
N GLY A 172 -2.08 -3.78 2.96
CA GLY A 172 -2.39 -2.65 2.07
C GLY A 172 -3.64 -1.89 2.54
N SER A 173 -4.70 -2.57 2.94
CA SER A 173 -5.90 -1.90 3.47
C SER A 173 -5.64 -1.19 4.80
N LEU A 174 -4.84 -1.76 5.70
CA LEU A 174 -4.48 -1.11 6.97
C LEU A 174 -3.57 0.11 6.75
N MET A 175 -2.63 0.03 5.81
CA MET A 175 -1.80 1.16 5.39
C MET A 175 -2.65 2.28 4.78
N LEU A 176 -3.73 1.92 4.09
CA LEU A 176 -4.65 2.90 3.51
C LEU A 176 -5.50 3.56 4.59
N LEU A 177 -5.95 2.77 5.56
CA LEU A 177 -6.64 3.26 6.75
C LEU A 177 -5.76 4.20 7.58
N SER A 178 -4.47 3.93 7.73
CA SER A 178 -3.57 4.86 8.42
C SER A 178 -3.40 6.17 7.64
N ILE A 179 -3.36 6.12 6.30
CA ILE A 179 -3.38 7.36 5.49
C ILE A 179 -4.70 8.12 5.69
N LEU A 180 -5.84 7.43 5.72
CA LEU A 180 -7.14 8.06 5.96
C LEU A 180 -7.23 8.73 7.33
N PHE A 181 -6.60 8.15 8.37
CA PHE A 181 -6.56 8.76 9.70
C PHE A 181 -5.73 10.04 9.79
N LEU A 182 -4.87 10.33 8.81
CA LEU A 182 -4.18 11.64 8.73
C LEU A 182 -5.16 12.78 8.38
N ILE A 183 -6.28 12.50 7.71
CA ILE A 183 -7.27 13.51 7.29
C ILE A 183 -8.02 14.11 8.50
N PRO A 184 -8.62 13.34 9.42
CA PRO A 184 -9.28 13.92 10.59
C PRO A 184 -8.31 14.30 11.72
N PHE A 185 -7.07 13.80 11.72
CA PHE A 185 -6.10 14.03 12.80
C PHE A 185 -4.74 14.53 12.26
N PRO A 186 -4.64 15.81 11.83
CA PRO A 186 -3.43 16.41 11.24
C PRO A 186 -2.15 16.28 12.09
N LYS A 187 -2.31 16.20 13.42
CA LYS A 187 -1.20 16.11 14.39
C LYS A 187 -0.86 14.67 14.78
N GLY A 188 -1.50 13.69 14.15
CA GLY A 188 -1.36 12.28 14.45
C GLY A 188 -0.09 11.66 13.86
N GLY A 189 1.09 12.05 14.34
CA GLY A 189 2.35 11.36 13.98
C GLY A 189 2.29 9.85 14.24
N VAL A 190 1.39 9.40 15.11
CA VAL A 190 1.02 8.00 15.34
C VAL A 190 0.63 7.29 14.03
N SER A 191 -0.13 7.94 13.15
CA SER A 191 -0.61 7.29 11.93
C SER A 191 0.51 7.03 10.92
N GLU A 192 1.46 7.95 10.81
CA GLU A 192 2.65 7.76 9.97
C GLU A 192 3.57 6.68 10.55
N ILE A 193 3.75 6.66 11.87
CA ILE A 193 4.52 5.61 12.55
C ILE A 193 3.87 4.25 12.28
N LEU A 194 2.55 4.13 12.40
CA LEU A 194 1.81 2.92 12.06
C LEU A 194 2.01 2.53 10.58
N TYR A 195 1.95 3.50 9.66
CA TYR A 195 2.19 3.23 8.24
C TYR A 195 3.60 2.67 7.99
N ILE A 196 4.63 3.29 8.58
CA ILE A 196 6.02 2.83 8.46
C ILE A 196 6.18 1.43 9.06
N GLN A 197 5.58 1.17 10.23
CA GLN A 197 5.59 -0.15 10.86
C GLN A 197 4.94 -1.21 9.97
N LEU A 198 3.81 -0.89 9.33
CA LEU A 198 3.13 -1.79 8.40
C LEU A 198 3.98 -2.09 7.15
N ILE A 199 4.66 -1.07 6.59
CA ILE A 199 5.63 -1.26 5.49
C ILE A 199 6.75 -2.19 5.92
N SER A 200 7.38 -1.92 7.07
CA SER A 200 8.50 -2.72 7.56
C SER A 200 8.06 -4.16 7.82
N PHE A 201 6.91 -4.35 8.47
CA PHE A 201 6.35 -5.66 8.75
C PHE A 201 6.05 -6.44 7.47
N TRP A 202 5.44 -5.80 6.48
CA TRP A 202 5.18 -6.42 5.18
C TRP A 202 6.47 -6.87 4.49
N ASN A 203 7.48 -6.00 4.43
CA ASN A 203 8.75 -6.29 3.76
C ASN A 203 9.50 -7.44 4.46
N LEU A 204 9.59 -7.43 5.79
CA LEU A 204 10.23 -8.50 6.56
C LEU A 204 9.54 -9.85 6.36
N LEU A 205 8.22 -9.88 6.41
CA LEU A 205 7.46 -11.12 6.26
C LEU A 205 7.54 -11.67 4.82
N MET A 206 7.49 -10.78 3.82
CA MET A 206 7.72 -11.15 2.43
C MET A 206 9.15 -11.64 2.20
N MET A 207 10.11 -11.10 2.95
CA MET A 207 11.49 -11.58 2.95
C MET A 207 11.66 -12.99 3.46
N TYR A 208 11.13 -13.24 4.65
CA TYR A 208 11.11 -14.58 5.22
C TYR A 208 10.45 -15.60 4.28
N LYS A 209 9.27 -15.27 3.73
CA LYS A 209 8.56 -16.15 2.78
C LYS A 209 9.36 -16.42 1.50
N GLY A 210 10.02 -15.41 0.94
CA GLY A 210 10.80 -15.60 -0.27
C GLY A 210 12.06 -16.46 -0.06
N ASN A 211 12.75 -16.30 1.07
CA ASN A 211 13.92 -17.11 1.39
C ASN A 211 13.52 -18.59 1.59
N LYS A 212 12.39 -18.84 2.27
CA LYS A 212 11.85 -20.20 2.42
C LYS A 212 11.54 -20.86 1.06
N MET A 213 11.00 -20.12 0.09
CA MET A 213 10.76 -20.66 -1.25
C MET A 213 12.04 -20.98 -2.02
N ILE A 214 13.11 -20.21 -1.82
CA ILE A 214 14.40 -20.47 -2.46
C ILE A 214 15.03 -21.73 -1.88
N ASN A 215 15.07 -21.87 -0.55
CA ASN A 215 15.63 -23.06 0.11
C ASN A 215 14.91 -24.33 -0.34
N ASN A 216 13.58 -24.33 -0.34
CA ASN A 216 12.80 -25.47 -0.81
C ASN A 216 13.05 -25.87 -2.28
N ARG A 217 13.60 -24.99 -3.13
CA ARG A 217 13.98 -25.31 -4.51
C ARG A 217 15.40 -25.83 -4.64
N LEU A 218 16.26 -25.53 -3.68
CA LEU A 218 17.64 -26.03 -3.63
C LEU A 218 17.67 -27.46 -3.07
N ASP A 219 16.70 -27.80 -2.22
CA ASP A 219 16.55 -29.13 -1.62
C ASP A 219 15.78 -30.13 -2.50
N SER A 220 15.31 -29.73 -3.69
CA SER A 220 14.51 -30.53 -4.64
C SER A 220 15.26 -30.85 -5.92
#